data_AF-A0A382DWM3-F1
#
_entry.id   AF-A0A382DWM3-F1
#
_cell.length_a   1.000
_cell.length_b   1.000
_cell.length_c   1.000
_cell.angle_alpha   90.00
_cell.angle_beta   90.00
_cell.angle_gamma   90.00
#
_symmetry.space_group_name_H-M   'P 1'
#
loop_
_entity.id
_entity.type
_entity.pdbx_description
1 polymer ?
#
loop_
_entity_poly.entity_id
_entity_poly.type
_entity_poly.pdbx_seq_one_letter_code
_entity_poly.pdbx_strand_id
1 'polypeptide(L)'
;VGLDILREAIRARARGELEGFLEDYGPGEANEIRRAATPGIAFPTDKGALIAKIPPSEEIPGTPSSASTWEAHKDWILEGPYSLPESAVSSISRTTGDICSILDRSEDDRIYGLVVGYVQSGKTANYTALLARAADMGFTFVIVLSGVLNDLRYQTQVRLMRDLTG
;
A
#
# COMPACT_ATOMS: atom_id res chain seq x y z
N VAL A 1 2.24 -1.32 27.94
CA VAL A 1 2.95 -2.63 27.82
C VAL A 1 4.46 -2.44 27.94
N GLY A 2 5.16 -3.27 28.72
CA GLY A 2 6.63 -3.24 28.85
C GLY A 2 7.36 -3.74 27.60
N LEU A 3 8.58 -3.26 27.35
CA LEU A 3 9.36 -3.59 26.14
C LEU A 3 9.65 -5.10 26.01
N ASP A 4 9.78 -5.80 27.13
CA ASP A 4 10.06 -7.25 27.17
C ASP A 4 8.84 -8.08 26.75
N ILE A 5 7.65 -7.70 27.22
CA ILE A 5 6.37 -8.30 26.81
C ILE A 5 6.19 -8.18 25.30
N LEU A 6 6.51 -7.01 24.73
CA LEU A 6 6.41 -6.79 23.29
C LEU A 6 7.36 -7.69 22.51
N ARG A 7 8.60 -7.86 22.97
CA ARG A 7 9.58 -8.75 22.33
C ARG A 7 9.15 -10.21 22.38
N GLU A 8 8.58 -10.65 23.50
CA GLU A 8 8.07 -12.01 23.64
C GLU A 8 6.84 -12.24 22.78
N ALA A 9 5.92 -11.29 22.73
CA ALA A 9 4.75 -11.35 21.84
C ALA A 9 5.15 -11.44 20.36
N ILE A 10 6.16 -10.67 19.93
CA ILE A 10 6.71 -10.75 18.56
C ILE A 10 7.31 -12.14 18.29
N ARG A 11 8.00 -12.73 19.27
CA ARG A 11 8.58 -14.09 19.14
C ARG A 11 7.50 -15.18 19.15
N ALA A 12 6.50 -15.07 20.00
CA ALA A 12 5.35 -15.97 20.03
C ALA A 12 4.61 -15.94 18.69
N ARG A 13 4.40 -14.73 18.14
CA ARG A 13 3.85 -14.56 16.78
C ARG A 13 4.71 -15.23 15.72
N ALA A 14 6.03 -15.07 15.75
CA ALA A 14 6.93 -15.71 14.78
C ALA A 14 6.85 -17.25 14.82
N ARG A 15 6.35 -17.83 15.92
CA ARG A 15 6.11 -19.27 16.08
C ARG A 15 4.66 -19.70 15.88
N GLY A 16 3.74 -18.78 15.57
CA GLY A 16 2.31 -19.06 15.45
C GLY A 16 1.58 -19.24 16.79
N GLU A 17 2.19 -18.83 17.90
CA GLU A 17 1.70 -19.04 19.27
C GLU A 17 1.12 -17.74 19.90
N LEU A 18 0.86 -16.72 19.09
CA LEU A 18 0.44 -15.41 19.59
C LEU A 18 -0.85 -15.49 20.42
N GLU A 19 -1.87 -16.22 19.96
CA GLU A 19 -3.13 -16.29 20.69
C GLU A 19 -2.97 -16.97 22.06
N GLY A 20 -2.17 -18.04 22.15
CA GLY A 20 -1.86 -18.68 23.43
C GLY A 20 -1.06 -17.76 24.37
N PHE A 21 -0.15 -16.94 23.83
CA PHE A 21 0.55 -15.92 24.61
C PHE A 21 -0.40 -14.81 25.14
N LEU A 22 -1.48 -14.51 24.42
CA LEU A 22 -2.43 -13.46 24.79
C LEU A 22 -3.46 -13.89 25.85
N GLU A 23 -3.64 -15.20 26.08
CA GLU A 23 -4.54 -15.75 27.10
C GLU A 23 -4.13 -15.34 28.53
N ASP A 24 -2.84 -15.08 28.74
CA ASP A 24 -2.29 -14.64 30.03
C ASP A 24 -2.61 -13.17 30.36
N TYR A 25 -3.24 -12.43 29.44
CA TYR A 25 -3.51 -11.00 29.57
C TYR A 25 -5.01 -10.69 29.54
N GLY A 26 -5.41 -9.63 30.24
CA GLY A 26 -6.79 -9.16 30.19
C GLY A 26 -7.18 -8.71 28.77
N PRO A 27 -8.47 -8.74 28.39
CA PRO A 27 -8.91 -8.54 26.99
C PRO A 27 -8.48 -7.19 26.38
N GLY A 28 -8.39 -6.13 27.19
CA GLY A 28 -7.87 -4.83 26.73
C GLY A 28 -6.36 -4.83 26.48
N GLU A 29 -5.60 -5.44 27.38
CA GLU A 29 -4.14 -5.55 27.31
C GLU A 29 -3.71 -6.53 26.21
N ALA A 30 -4.41 -7.65 26.07
CA ALA A 30 -4.23 -8.60 24.98
C ALA A 30 -4.42 -7.92 23.61
N ASN A 31 -5.42 -7.05 23.47
CA ASN A 31 -5.63 -6.31 22.22
C ASN A 31 -4.51 -5.28 21.96
N GLU A 32 -4.01 -4.60 23.00
CA GLU A 32 -2.88 -3.67 22.88
C GLU A 32 -1.60 -4.41 22.47
N ILE A 33 -1.30 -5.55 23.10
CA ILE A 33 -0.16 -6.39 22.79
C ILE A 33 -0.29 -6.99 21.38
N ARG A 34 -1.46 -7.50 21.00
CA ARG A 34 -1.72 -8.03 19.65
C ARG A 34 -1.44 -6.98 18.58
N ARG A 35 -1.93 -5.74 18.78
CA ARG A 35 -1.71 -4.61 17.88
C ARG A 35 -0.24 -4.21 17.77
N ALA A 36 0.48 -4.23 18.89
CA ALA A 36 1.90 -3.84 18.92
C ALA A 36 2.84 -4.94 18.40
N ALA A 37 2.53 -6.21 18.67
CA ALA A 37 3.31 -7.38 18.29
C ALA A 37 3.10 -7.80 16.82
N THR A 38 2.00 -7.35 16.24
CA THR A 38 1.78 -7.40 14.80
C THR A 38 2.40 -6.12 14.23
N PRO A 39 3.50 -6.18 13.47
CA PRO A 39 4.00 -5.03 12.74
C PRO A 39 2.94 -4.61 11.74
N GLY A 40 2.87 -3.32 11.49
CA GLY A 40 1.86 -2.65 10.69
C GLY A 40 1.43 -1.43 11.49
N ILE A 41 1.43 -0.27 10.84
CA ILE A 41 1.39 1.02 11.51
C ILE A 41 0.00 1.19 12.13
N ALA A 42 -0.13 0.89 13.43
CA ALA A 42 -1.28 1.34 14.20
C ALA A 42 -1.04 2.83 14.50
N PHE A 43 -1.61 3.71 13.68
CA PHE A 43 -1.71 5.11 14.05
C PHE A 43 -2.74 5.22 15.19
N PRO A 44 -2.39 5.78 16.36
CA PRO A 44 -3.40 6.32 17.25
C PRO A 44 -4.20 7.37 16.46
N THR A 45 -5.54 7.26 16.46
CA THR A 45 -6.46 8.15 15.74
C THR A 45 -6.48 9.59 16.26
N ASP A 46 -5.61 9.92 17.20
CA ASP A 46 -5.67 11.18 17.92
C ASP A 46 -4.69 12.18 17.29
N LYS A 47 -5.22 12.85 16.25
CA LYS A 47 -4.63 13.97 15.50
C LYS A 47 -3.47 13.60 14.57
N GLY A 48 -3.83 13.17 13.36
CA GLY A 48 -2.91 13.19 12.22
C GLY A 48 -2.50 14.63 11.90
N ALA A 49 -1.20 14.92 11.96
CA ALA A 49 -0.65 16.13 11.35
C ALA A 49 -0.58 15.91 9.84
N LEU A 50 -1.32 16.70 9.07
CA LEU A 50 -1.18 16.75 7.62
C LEU A 50 0.20 17.32 7.27
N ILE A 51 1.18 16.46 6.99
CA ILE A 51 2.47 16.89 6.44
C ILE A 51 2.37 16.82 4.91
N ALA A 52 1.56 17.71 4.33
CA ALA A 52 1.50 17.93 2.89
C ALA A 52 2.05 19.32 2.57
N LYS A 53 3.05 19.40 1.69
CA LYS A 53 3.48 20.68 1.10
C LYS A 53 2.50 21.22 0.05
N ILE A 54 1.50 20.43 -0.31
CA ILE A 54 0.43 20.80 -1.24
C ILE A 54 -0.79 21.16 -0.39
N PRO A 55 -1.34 22.37 -0.51
CA PRO A 55 -2.60 22.70 0.13
C PRO A 55 -3.70 21.76 -0.40
N PRO A 56 -4.58 21.21 0.44
CA PRO A 56 -5.71 20.41 -0.02
C PRO A 56 -6.67 21.34 -0.77
N SER A 57 -6.50 21.47 -2.09
CA SER A 57 -7.28 22.38 -2.92
C SER A 57 -8.27 21.68 -3.84
N GLU A 58 -8.37 20.35 -3.79
CA GLU A 58 -9.42 19.61 -4.48
C GLU A 58 -10.24 18.84 -3.45
N GLU A 59 -11.55 19.09 -3.45
CA GLU A 59 -12.50 18.18 -2.82
C GLU A 59 -12.21 16.78 -3.36
N ILE A 60 -12.04 15.81 -2.47
CA ILE A 60 -11.94 14.40 -2.88
C ILE A 60 -13.20 14.15 -3.71
N PRO A 61 -13.09 13.85 -5.02
CA PRO A 61 -14.26 13.59 -5.83
C PRO A 61 -15.10 12.52 -5.14
N GLY A 62 -16.42 12.73 -5.10
CA GLY A 62 -17.34 11.69 -4.64
C GLY A 62 -17.06 10.37 -5.35
N THR A 63 -17.45 9.26 -4.73
CA THR A 63 -17.21 7.88 -5.18
C THR A 63 -17.18 7.78 -6.72
N PRO A 64 -16.07 7.30 -7.33
CA PRO A 64 -15.88 7.39 -8.77
C PRO A 64 -17.07 6.78 -9.52
N SER A 65 -17.52 7.48 -10.56
CA SER A 65 -18.71 7.13 -11.34
C SER A 65 -18.50 5.87 -12.17
N SER A 66 -18.66 4.67 -11.60
CA SER A 66 -18.65 3.36 -12.30
C SER A 66 -17.46 3.05 -13.24
N ALA A 67 -16.50 3.96 -13.39
CA ALA A 67 -15.40 3.90 -14.33
C ALA A 67 -14.18 3.38 -13.58
N SER A 68 -13.55 2.34 -14.14
CA SER A 68 -12.36 1.73 -13.56
C SER A 68 -11.18 2.70 -13.68
N THR A 69 -10.61 3.07 -12.54
CA THR A 69 -9.33 3.80 -12.41
C THR A 69 -8.22 3.04 -13.13
N TRP A 70 -8.23 1.71 -13.01
CA TRP A 70 -7.28 0.85 -13.71
C TRP A 70 -7.41 0.93 -15.23
N GLU A 71 -8.61 0.85 -15.81
CA GLU A 71 -8.75 0.92 -17.27
C GLU A 71 -8.33 2.30 -17.80
N ALA A 72 -8.68 3.40 -17.10
CA ALA A 72 -8.19 4.73 -17.45
C ALA A 72 -6.65 4.83 -17.38
N HIS A 73 -6.05 4.28 -16.32
CA HIS A 73 -4.59 4.26 -16.18
C HIS A 73 -3.91 3.36 -17.23
N LYS A 74 -4.54 2.24 -17.59
CA LYS A 74 -4.06 1.32 -18.61
C LYS A 74 -4.04 1.98 -19.98
N ASP A 75 -5.09 2.71 -20.34
CA ASP A 75 -5.14 3.50 -21.57
C ASP A 75 -4.06 4.59 -21.57
N TRP A 76 -3.85 5.27 -20.42
CA TRP A 76 -2.77 6.24 -20.26
C TRP A 76 -1.37 5.65 -20.53
N ILE A 77 -1.07 4.47 -20.01
CA ILE A 77 0.25 3.83 -20.23
C ILE A 77 0.36 3.10 -21.58
N LEU A 78 -0.75 2.90 -22.31
CA LEU A 78 -0.76 2.34 -23.67
C LEU A 78 -0.67 3.41 -24.74
N GLU A 79 -1.42 4.49 -24.60
CA GLU A 79 -1.66 5.47 -25.67
C GLU A 79 -1.15 6.88 -25.31
N GLY A 80 -0.82 7.12 -24.04
CA GLY A 80 -0.40 8.43 -23.55
C GLY A 80 1.02 8.86 -23.95
N PRO A 81 1.45 10.06 -23.52
CA PRO A 81 2.75 10.65 -23.89
C PRO A 81 3.98 9.83 -23.44
N TYR A 82 3.80 8.95 -22.46
CA TYR A 82 4.82 8.07 -21.91
C TYR A 82 4.43 6.59 -22.10
N SER A 83 3.82 6.29 -23.25
CA SER A 83 3.36 4.94 -23.57
C SER A 83 4.45 3.89 -23.49
N LEU A 84 4.03 2.70 -23.06
CA LEU A 84 4.86 1.51 -22.95
C LEU A 84 4.49 0.53 -24.06
N PRO A 85 5.44 -0.33 -24.49
CA PRO A 85 5.10 -1.42 -25.40
C PRO A 85 3.97 -2.30 -24.82
N GLU A 86 3.08 -2.79 -25.68
CA GLU A 86 1.96 -3.66 -25.27
C GLU A 86 2.40 -4.86 -24.43
N SER A 87 3.57 -5.41 -24.72
CA SER A 87 4.16 -6.52 -23.96
C SER A 87 4.50 -6.13 -22.52
N ALA A 88 4.98 -4.90 -22.30
CA ALA A 88 5.26 -4.36 -20.98
C ALA A 88 3.97 -4.08 -20.21
N VAL A 89 2.97 -3.47 -20.85
CA VAL A 89 1.65 -3.26 -20.23
C VAL A 89 0.98 -4.59 -19.88
N SER A 90 1.06 -5.59 -20.76
CA SER A 90 0.55 -6.93 -20.50
C SER A 90 1.23 -7.59 -19.30
N SER A 91 2.54 -7.42 -19.17
CA SER A 91 3.32 -7.91 -18.03
C SER A 91 2.91 -7.22 -16.71
N ILE A 92 2.78 -5.89 -16.73
CA ILE A 92 2.31 -5.08 -15.60
C ILE A 92 0.89 -5.50 -15.20
N SER A 93 -0.02 -5.62 -16.17
CA SER A 93 -1.40 -6.00 -15.94
C SER A 93 -1.51 -7.38 -15.29
N ARG A 94 -0.69 -8.35 -15.74
CA ARG A 94 -0.63 -9.69 -15.14
C ARG A 94 -0.12 -9.63 -13.71
N THR A 95 1.03 -9.00 -13.50
CA THR A 95 1.70 -8.95 -12.18
C THR A 95 0.84 -8.22 -11.14
N THR A 96 0.25 -7.10 -11.51
CA THR A 96 -0.63 -6.33 -10.62
C THR A 96 -1.97 -7.03 -10.39
N GLY A 97 -2.52 -7.71 -11.39
CA GLY A 97 -3.71 -8.55 -11.24
C GLY A 97 -3.49 -9.74 -10.28
N ASP A 98 -2.31 -10.38 -10.35
CA ASP A 98 -1.95 -11.46 -9.44
C ASP A 98 -1.86 -10.96 -7.99
N ILE A 99 -1.27 -9.77 -7.77
CA ILE A 99 -1.21 -9.13 -6.44
C ILE A 99 -2.62 -8.83 -5.93
N CYS A 100 -3.48 -8.18 -6.71
CA CYS A 100 -4.86 -7.91 -6.34
C CYS A 100 -5.63 -9.19 -5.99
N SER A 101 -5.42 -10.27 -6.76
CA SER A 101 -6.04 -11.57 -6.51
C SER A 101 -5.57 -12.24 -5.22
N ILE A 102 -4.34 -11.95 -4.76
CA ILE A 102 -3.83 -12.41 -3.46
C ILE A 102 -4.47 -11.59 -2.34
N LEU A 103 -4.58 -10.27 -2.53
CA LEU A 103 -5.21 -9.36 -1.55
C LEU A 103 -6.69 -9.73 -1.34
N ASP A 104 -7.43 -10.00 -2.41
CA ASP A 104 -8.87 -10.30 -2.36
C ASP A 104 -9.20 -11.66 -1.73
N ARG A 105 -8.28 -12.63 -1.81
CA ARG A 105 -8.46 -13.98 -1.26
C ARG A 105 -7.95 -14.15 0.16
N SER A 106 -7.27 -13.14 0.71
CA SER A 106 -6.67 -13.22 2.02
C SER A 106 -7.71 -12.89 3.09
N GLU A 107 -7.79 -13.74 4.11
CA GLU A 107 -8.57 -13.48 5.32
C GLU A 107 -7.74 -12.71 6.38
N ASP A 108 -6.46 -12.43 6.10
CA ASP A 108 -5.58 -11.71 7.01
C ASP A 108 -5.80 -10.19 6.88
N ASP A 109 -5.96 -9.51 8.02
CA ASP A 109 -5.99 -8.05 8.07
C ASP A 109 -4.69 -7.38 7.57
N ARG A 110 -3.60 -8.17 7.43
CA ARG A 110 -2.25 -7.67 7.13
C ARG A 110 -1.48 -8.60 6.22
N ILE A 111 -1.21 -8.12 5.01
CA ILE A 111 -0.50 -8.87 3.97
C ILE A 111 0.80 -8.16 3.65
N TYR A 112 1.87 -8.94 3.59
CA TYR A 112 3.21 -8.46 3.23
C TYR A 112 3.66 -9.11 1.93
N GLY A 113 4.13 -8.29 1.00
CA GLY A 113 4.64 -8.74 -0.29
C GLY A 113 5.91 -8.01 -0.66
N LEU A 114 6.78 -8.70 -1.41
CA LEU A 114 7.98 -8.13 -1.99
C LEU A 114 7.94 -8.33 -3.51
N VAL A 115 7.93 -7.23 -4.26
CA VAL A 115 8.05 -7.25 -5.72
C VAL A 115 9.48 -6.89 -6.09
N VAL A 116 10.17 -7.81 -6.76
CA VAL A 116 11.55 -7.62 -7.23
C VAL A 116 11.55 -7.55 -8.76
N GLY A 117 12.29 -6.57 -9.30
CA GLY A 117 12.50 -6.44 -10.75
C GLY A 117 13.90 -5.93 -11.05
N TYR A 118 14.34 -6.09 -12.29
CA TYR A 118 15.65 -5.60 -12.75
C TYR A 118 15.75 -4.08 -12.76
N VAL A 119 16.95 -3.52 -12.73
CA VAL A 119 17.16 -2.06 -12.87
C VAL A 119 16.53 -1.60 -14.20
N GLN A 120 15.76 -0.51 -14.17
CA GLN A 120 14.98 0.02 -15.31
C GLN A 120 13.84 -0.87 -15.84
N SER A 121 13.43 -1.93 -15.12
CA SER A 121 12.33 -2.83 -15.53
C SER A 121 10.91 -2.23 -15.43
N GLY A 122 10.76 -0.91 -15.37
CA GLY A 122 9.45 -0.27 -15.21
C GLY A 122 8.82 -0.38 -13.80
N LYS A 123 9.63 -0.45 -12.73
CA LYS A 123 9.11 -0.54 -11.33
C LYS A 123 8.07 0.55 -11.00
N THR A 124 8.29 1.76 -11.48
CA THR A 124 7.37 2.89 -11.27
C THR A 124 6.02 2.67 -11.94
N ALA A 125 6.02 2.25 -13.20
CA ALA A 125 4.80 1.88 -13.92
C ALA A 125 4.08 0.72 -13.23
N ASN A 126 4.83 -0.25 -12.68
CA ASN A 126 4.22 -1.38 -11.97
C ASN A 126 3.48 -0.96 -10.69
N TYR A 127 4.10 -0.14 -9.82
CA TYR A 127 3.40 0.24 -8.59
C TYR A 127 2.30 1.28 -8.84
N THR A 128 2.43 2.18 -9.83
CA THR A 128 1.33 3.10 -10.21
C THR A 128 0.11 2.34 -10.74
N ALA A 129 0.33 1.34 -11.60
CA ALA A 129 -0.72 0.41 -12.02
C ALA A 129 -1.40 -0.31 -10.85
N LEU A 130 -0.61 -0.76 -9.86
CA LEU A 130 -1.15 -1.38 -8.65
C LEU A 130 -1.99 -0.40 -7.82
N LEU A 131 -1.57 0.87 -7.72
CA LEU A 131 -2.33 1.91 -7.02
C LEU A 131 -3.68 2.18 -7.70
N ALA A 132 -3.72 2.23 -9.04
CA ALA A 132 -4.97 2.39 -9.78
C ALA A 132 -5.93 1.22 -9.54
N ARG A 133 -5.43 -0.03 -9.55
CA ARG A 133 -6.24 -1.21 -9.20
C ARG A 133 -6.69 -1.20 -7.74
N ALA A 134 -5.83 -0.76 -6.81
CA ALA A 134 -6.20 -0.65 -5.40
C ALA A 134 -7.33 0.36 -5.20
N ALA A 135 -7.34 1.48 -5.93
CA ALA A 135 -8.46 2.41 -5.91
C ALA A 135 -9.77 1.73 -6.33
N ASP A 136 -9.74 0.91 -7.39
CA ASP A 136 -10.91 0.14 -7.86
C ASP A 136 -11.35 -0.94 -6.86
N MET A 137 -10.43 -1.49 -6.06
CA MET A 137 -10.73 -2.40 -4.94
C MET A 137 -11.26 -1.68 -3.69
N GLY A 138 -11.38 -0.35 -3.71
CA GLY A 138 -11.92 0.45 -2.60
C GLY A 138 -10.88 0.92 -1.58
N PHE A 139 -9.58 0.82 -1.87
CA PHE A 139 -8.55 1.41 -1.01
C PHE A 139 -8.62 2.94 -1.10
N THR A 140 -8.98 3.60 0.01
CA THR A 140 -9.14 5.06 0.08
C THR A 140 -7.88 5.78 0.56
N PHE A 141 -6.87 5.05 1.04
CA PHE A 141 -5.64 5.63 1.56
C PHE A 141 -4.43 4.75 1.21
N VAL A 142 -3.41 5.37 0.61
CA VAL A 142 -2.17 4.68 0.23
C VAL A 142 -0.94 5.51 0.61
N ILE A 143 0.05 4.84 1.19
CA ILE A 143 1.34 5.44 1.56
C ILE A 143 2.43 4.90 0.64
N VAL A 144 3.12 5.80 -0.08
CA VAL A 144 4.30 5.45 -0.89
C VAL A 144 5.56 5.98 -0.23
N LEU A 145 6.48 5.07 0.10
CA LEU A 145 7.79 5.40 0.69
C LEU A 145 8.86 5.34 -0.40
N SER A 146 9.48 6.48 -0.73
CA SER A 146 10.44 6.60 -1.85
C SER A 146 11.81 7.11 -1.38
N GLY A 147 12.54 6.22 -0.69
CA GLY A 147 13.93 6.44 -0.25
C GLY A 147 14.11 7.54 0.80
N VAL A 148 15.34 7.67 1.30
CA VAL A 148 15.69 8.60 2.39
C VAL A 148 15.99 10.02 1.87
N LEU A 149 16.36 10.15 0.59
CA LEU A 149 16.75 11.43 -0.02
C LEU A 149 15.54 12.18 -0.54
N ASN A 150 15.41 13.46 -0.14
CA ASN A 150 14.31 14.33 -0.55
C ASN A 150 14.13 14.46 -2.07
N ASP A 151 15.21 14.37 -2.83
CA ASP A 151 15.18 14.48 -4.30
C ASP A 151 14.49 13.25 -4.93
N LEU A 152 14.78 12.04 -4.42
CA LEU A 152 14.16 10.82 -4.91
C LEU A 152 12.67 10.76 -4.53
N ARG A 153 12.35 11.27 -3.35
CA ARG A 153 10.98 11.44 -2.89
C ARG A 153 10.20 12.40 -3.78
N TYR A 154 10.78 13.56 -4.10
CA TYR A 154 10.17 14.54 -4.98
C TYR A 154 9.97 14.00 -6.40
N GLN A 155 10.97 13.34 -6.98
CA GLN A 155 10.86 12.70 -8.28
C GLN A 155 9.75 11.64 -8.31
N THR A 156 9.64 10.83 -7.25
CA THR A 156 8.57 9.82 -7.14
C THR A 156 7.20 10.49 -7.06
N GLN A 157 7.06 11.56 -6.29
CA GLN A 157 5.82 12.31 -6.20
C GLN A 157 5.40 12.89 -7.56
N VAL A 158 6.32 13.51 -8.31
CA VAL A 158 6.01 14.06 -9.64
C VAL A 158 5.55 12.95 -10.60
N ARG A 159 6.21 11.79 -10.58
CA ARG A 159 5.82 10.63 -11.40
C ARG A 159 4.45 10.09 -11.02
N LEU A 160 4.17 9.97 -9.72
CA LEU A 160 2.88 9.52 -9.20
C LEU A 160 1.73 10.43 -9.66
N MET A 161 1.88 11.74 -9.49
CA MET A 161 0.87 12.70 -9.90
C MET A 161 0.60 12.55 -11.40
N ARG A 162 1.65 12.65 -12.22
CA ARG A 162 1.55 12.51 -13.68
C ARG A 162 0.89 11.19 -14.11
N ASP A 163 1.30 10.07 -13.54
CA ASP A 163 0.86 8.75 -14.03
C ASP A 163 -0.55 8.36 -13.54
N LEU A 164 -1.05 8.95 -12.44
CA LEU A 164 -2.36 8.62 -11.88
C LEU A 164 -3.44 9.67 -12.19
N THR A 165 -3.08 10.93 -12.39
CA THR A 165 -4.06 11.99 -12.68
C THR A 165 -4.17 12.34 -14.17
N GLY A 166 -3.17 11.95 -14.98
CA GLY A 166 -3.05 12.37 -16.38
C GLY A 166 -2.46 13.77 -16.52
#